data_AF-A0A832JL04-F1
#
_entry.id   AF-A0A832JL04-F1
#
_cell.length_a   1.000
_cell.length_b   1.000
_cell.length_c   1.000
_cell.angle_alpha   90.00
_cell.angle_beta   90.00
_cell.angle_gamma   90.00
#
_symmetry.space_group_name_H-M   'P 1'
#
loop_
_entity.id
_entity.type
_entity.pdbx_description
1 polymer ?
#
loop_
_entity_poly.entity_id
_entity_poly.type
_entity_poly.pdbx_seq_one_letter_code
_entity_poly.pdbx_strand_id
1 'polypeptide(L)'
;MIGESSKSVGFLGKLKEKVTPPNVHVSVTLKKQFFSIGENLEGAVQILPSEEVDCDEIRCEIACTERVRKVKRVYSPSLKKEVEQEVWDSAVLFSSKPQLSGPAHLSQGVALSFPFSVPIPPHLPPSMKSLDRRVEWSLKGVVAVKGRPDAASKTVELVVVPRELAQQPQPSTVTCKYCGTFYSQSLDRCPNCGAPRTA
;
A
#
# COMPACT_ATOMS: atom_id res chain seq x y z
N MET A 1 -0.73 -27.72 61.03
CA MET A 1 0.03 -28.58 60.10
C MET A 1 0.00 -27.94 58.74
N ILE A 2 1.20 -27.82 58.17
CA ILE A 2 1.58 -27.02 57.01
C ILE A 2 1.26 -27.84 55.75
N GLY A 3 0.78 -27.21 54.70
CA GLY A 3 0.57 -27.83 53.38
C GLY A 3 0.72 -26.78 52.30
N GLU A 4 1.91 -26.75 51.71
CA GLU A 4 2.47 -25.73 50.83
C GLU A 4 1.78 -25.56 49.47
N SER A 5 1.90 -24.31 49.01
CA SER A 5 1.66 -23.85 47.64
C SER A 5 2.56 -24.57 46.63
N SER A 6 2.03 -24.91 45.45
CA SER A 6 2.88 -25.03 44.26
C SER A 6 2.16 -24.48 43.02
N LYS A 7 2.63 -23.30 42.60
CA LYS A 7 2.28 -22.63 41.35
C LYS A 7 3.01 -23.32 40.21
N SER A 8 2.29 -23.94 39.28
CA SER A 8 2.84 -24.37 37.99
C SER A 8 2.13 -23.66 36.83
N VAL A 9 2.33 -22.35 36.73
CA VAL A 9 2.03 -21.57 35.53
C VAL A 9 3.27 -20.70 35.30
N GLY A 10 4.03 -20.90 34.22
CA GLY A 10 5.08 -19.90 33.97
C GLY A 10 6.14 -20.12 32.88
N PHE A 11 6.37 -21.33 32.36
CA PHE A 11 7.51 -21.54 31.44
C PHE A 11 7.15 -21.70 29.96
N LEU A 12 6.01 -22.33 29.62
CA LEU A 12 5.64 -22.55 28.21
C LEU A 12 4.92 -21.36 27.55
N GLY A 13 4.20 -20.54 28.32
CA GLY A 13 3.53 -19.33 27.80
C GLY A 13 4.52 -18.24 27.39
N LYS A 14 5.55 -18.00 28.22
CA LYS A 14 6.56 -16.96 27.99
C LYS A 14 7.48 -17.24 26.79
N LEU A 15 7.66 -18.51 26.41
CA LEU A 15 8.40 -18.85 25.19
C LEU A 15 7.53 -18.65 23.92
N LYS A 16 6.22 -18.91 23.97
CA LYS A 16 5.32 -18.72 22.82
C LYS A 16 5.20 -17.25 22.43
N GLU A 17 5.09 -16.35 23.41
CA GLU A 17 4.98 -14.90 23.16
C GLU A 17 6.15 -14.37 22.32
N LYS A 18 7.37 -14.90 22.49
CA LYS A 18 8.56 -14.46 21.74
C LYS A 18 8.60 -14.93 20.28
N VAL A 19 7.80 -15.92 19.90
CA VAL A 19 7.87 -16.59 18.59
C VAL A 19 6.66 -16.26 17.71
N THR A 20 5.58 -15.74 18.28
CA THR A 20 4.36 -15.38 17.53
C THR A 20 4.11 -13.87 17.53
N PRO A 21 3.64 -13.31 16.40
CA PRO A 21 3.19 -11.91 16.35
C PRO A 21 2.13 -11.60 17.41
N PRO A 22 1.96 -10.33 17.80
CA PRO A 22 0.87 -9.93 18.68
C PRO A 22 -0.48 -10.24 18.04
N ASN A 23 -1.45 -10.65 18.86
CA ASN A 23 -2.80 -10.97 18.39
C ASN A 23 -3.58 -9.67 18.16
N VAL A 24 -3.32 -9.06 17.01
CA VAL A 24 -3.89 -7.78 16.60
C VAL A 24 -4.35 -7.88 15.15
N HIS A 25 -5.60 -7.51 14.89
CA HIS A 25 -6.10 -7.41 13.53
C HIS A 25 -5.67 -6.06 12.93
N VAL A 26 -4.91 -6.10 11.85
CA VAL A 26 -4.42 -4.91 11.13
C VAL A 26 -5.00 -4.90 9.73
N SER A 27 -5.62 -3.78 9.33
CA SER A 27 -6.08 -3.56 7.96
C SER A 27 -5.72 -2.17 7.46
N VAL A 28 -5.71 -2.02 6.14
CA VAL A 28 -5.40 -0.76 5.46
C VAL A 28 -6.60 -0.36 4.62
N THR A 29 -7.01 0.90 4.71
CA THR A 29 -8.04 1.48 3.86
C THR A 29 -7.47 2.64 3.08
N LEU A 30 -7.72 2.67 1.77
CA LEU A 30 -7.28 3.72 0.86
C LEU A 30 -8.43 4.68 0.57
N LYS A 31 -8.13 5.96 0.38
CA LYS A 31 -9.14 6.96 -0.02
C LYS A 31 -9.59 6.82 -1.48
N LYS A 32 -8.76 6.20 -2.32
CA LYS A 32 -8.98 6.01 -3.77
C LYS A 32 -8.56 4.61 -4.19
N GLN A 33 -9.06 4.17 -5.34
CA GLN A 33 -8.71 2.87 -5.93
C GLN A 33 -7.40 2.90 -6.73
N PHE A 34 -7.04 4.06 -7.28
CA PHE A 34 -5.81 4.27 -8.04
C PHE A 34 -5.20 5.62 -7.69
N PHE A 35 -3.89 5.73 -7.88
CA PHE A 35 -3.08 6.90 -7.58
C PHE A 35 -2.16 7.21 -8.75
N SER A 36 -1.80 8.46 -8.91
CA SER A 36 -0.98 9.01 -9.97
C SER A 36 0.45 9.14 -9.48
N ILE A 37 1.41 8.96 -10.37
CA ILE A 37 2.80 9.32 -10.08
C ILE A 37 2.88 10.79 -9.62
N GLY A 38 3.55 11.04 -8.50
CA GLY A 38 3.71 12.36 -7.90
C GLY A 38 2.60 12.80 -6.95
N GLU A 39 1.50 12.04 -6.80
CA GLU A 39 0.47 12.34 -5.78
C GLU A 39 0.79 11.67 -4.43
N ASN A 40 0.06 12.07 -3.39
CA ASN A 40 0.13 11.39 -2.10
C ASN A 40 -0.81 10.19 -2.05
N LEU A 41 -0.27 9.04 -1.67
CA LEU A 41 -1.03 7.88 -1.25
C LEU A 41 -1.64 8.15 0.12
N GLU A 42 -2.96 8.24 0.18
CA GLU A 42 -3.70 8.59 1.40
C GLU A 42 -4.67 7.50 1.83
N GLY A 43 -4.74 7.31 3.14
CA GLY A 43 -5.58 6.28 3.74
C GLY A 43 -5.46 6.25 5.26
N ALA A 44 -5.85 5.12 5.85
CA ALA A 44 -5.68 4.85 7.27
C ALA A 44 -5.30 3.38 7.51
N VAL A 45 -4.46 3.15 8.52
CA VAL A 45 -4.24 1.83 9.12
C VAL A 45 -5.24 1.67 10.26
N GLN A 46 -6.05 0.62 10.20
CA GLN A 46 -7.00 0.25 11.25
C GLN A 46 -6.44 -0.90 12.07
N ILE A 47 -6.52 -0.76 13.39
CA ILE A 47 -5.98 -1.72 14.35
C ILE A 47 -7.09 -2.11 15.33
N LEU A 48 -7.29 -3.41 15.50
CA LEU A 48 -8.17 -3.97 16.53
C LEU A 48 -7.39 -5.03 17.33
N PRO A 49 -6.91 -4.68 18.53
CA PRO A 49 -6.18 -5.61 19.40
C PRO A 49 -7.12 -6.67 19.97
N SER A 50 -6.72 -7.93 19.87
CA SER A 50 -7.40 -9.06 20.54
C SER A 50 -6.70 -9.47 21.84
N GLU A 51 -5.61 -8.79 22.18
CA GLU A 51 -4.88 -8.85 23.45
C GLU A 51 -4.39 -7.45 23.84
N GLU A 52 -4.07 -7.23 25.11
CA GLU A 52 -3.35 -6.03 25.54
C GLU A 52 -1.88 -6.14 25.13
N VAL A 53 -1.35 -5.10 24.49
CA VAL A 53 0.04 -5.11 24.03
C VAL A 53 0.62 -3.70 23.97
N ASP A 54 1.85 -3.55 24.46
CA ASP A 54 2.66 -2.36 24.22
C ASP A 54 3.42 -2.54 22.91
N CYS A 55 3.14 -1.68 21.93
CA CYS A 55 3.89 -1.64 20.68
C CYS A 55 4.97 -0.55 20.73
N ASP A 56 6.07 -0.78 20.01
CA ASP A 56 7.14 0.22 19.84
C ASP A 56 6.78 1.22 18.74
N GLU A 57 6.03 0.76 17.74
CA GLU A 57 5.74 1.53 16.54
C GLU A 57 4.52 0.98 15.81
N ILE A 58 3.75 1.90 15.22
CA ILE A 58 2.81 1.59 14.15
C ILE A 58 3.30 2.31 12.90
N ARG A 59 3.47 1.58 11.81
CA ARG A 59 3.98 2.13 10.55
C ARG A 59 3.26 1.58 9.33
N CYS A 60 3.40 2.28 8.21
CA CYS A 60 3.19 1.69 6.90
C CYS A 60 4.51 1.16 6.36
N GLU A 61 4.46 0.14 5.51
CA GLU A 61 5.56 -0.24 4.64
C GLU A 61 5.07 -0.20 3.19
N ILE A 62 5.61 0.72 2.41
CA ILE A 62 5.35 0.86 0.98
C ILE A 62 6.58 0.39 0.19
N ALA A 63 6.36 -0.29 -0.93
CA ALA A 63 7.43 -0.65 -1.86
C ALA A 63 6.97 -0.63 -3.31
N CYS A 64 7.89 -0.25 -4.21
CA CYS A 64 7.79 -0.48 -5.64
C CYS A 64 8.81 -1.55 -6.02
N THR A 65 8.34 -2.68 -6.54
CA THR A 65 9.18 -3.80 -6.96
C THR A 65 9.02 -4.01 -8.45
N GLU A 66 10.14 -4.08 -9.14
CA GLU A 66 10.21 -4.48 -10.54
C GLU A 66 10.59 -5.95 -10.65
N ARG A 67 9.91 -6.68 -11.53
CA ARG A 67 10.29 -8.02 -11.96
C ARG A 67 10.49 -8.05 -13.46
N VAL A 68 11.60 -8.62 -13.91
CA VAL A 68 11.94 -8.76 -15.33
C VAL A 68 12.23 -10.21 -15.64
N ARG A 69 11.62 -10.74 -16.71
CA ARG A 69 11.90 -12.07 -17.23
C ARG A 69 13.21 -12.02 -18.00
N LYS A 70 14.20 -12.79 -17.55
CA LYS A 70 15.52 -12.90 -18.18
C LYS A 70 15.78 -14.35 -18.55
N VAL A 71 16.55 -14.55 -19.61
CA VAL A 71 17.13 -15.87 -19.92
C VAL A 71 18.50 -15.94 -19.26
N LYS A 72 18.72 -16.93 -18.40
CA LYS A 72 20.02 -17.22 -17.79
C LYS A 72 20.52 -18.57 -18.29
N ARG A 73 21.83 -18.66 -18.55
CA ARG A 73 22.49 -19.95 -18.78
C ARG A 73 22.76 -20.59 -17.43
N VAL A 74 22.21 -21.78 -17.22
CA VAL A 74 22.35 -22.55 -15.99
C VAL A 74 22.92 -23.91 -16.36
N TYR A 75 23.94 -24.36 -15.64
CA TYR A 75 24.47 -25.71 -15.85
C TYR A 75 23.43 -26.74 -15.40
N SER A 76 23.03 -27.63 -16.30
CA SER A 76 22.14 -28.75 -16.02
C SER A 76 22.98 -30.00 -15.74
N PRO A 77 22.99 -30.53 -14.51
CA PRO A 77 23.74 -31.75 -14.18
C PRO A 77 23.21 -32.98 -14.93
N SER A 78 21.91 -33.05 -15.19
CA SER A 78 21.27 -34.16 -15.90
C SER A 78 21.65 -34.19 -17.38
N LEU A 79 21.82 -33.02 -18.01
CA LEU A 79 22.22 -32.90 -19.41
C LEU A 79 23.74 -32.67 -19.60
N LYS A 80 24.48 -32.53 -18.49
CA LYS A 80 25.92 -32.22 -18.43
C LYS A 80 26.34 -31.02 -19.31
N LYS A 81 25.46 -30.03 -19.48
CA LYS A 81 25.69 -28.85 -20.31
C LYS A 81 24.97 -27.62 -19.76
N GLU A 82 25.39 -26.44 -20.20
CA GLU A 82 24.62 -25.22 -19.98
C GLU A 82 23.33 -25.24 -20.80
N VAL A 83 22.23 -24.89 -20.15
CA VAL A 83 20.91 -24.70 -20.77
C VAL A 83 20.39 -23.32 -20.47
N GLU A 84 19.65 -22.76 -21.42
CA GLU A 84 18.94 -21.51 -21.22
C GLU A 84 17.68 -21.76 -20.40
N GLN A 85 17.53 -21.00 -19.32
CA GLN A 85 16.39 -21.05 -18.42
C GLN A 85 15.79 -19.65 -18.28
N GLU A 86 14.47 -19.54 -18.47
CA GLU A 86 13.73 -18.33 -18.15
C GLU A 86 13.62 -18.18 -16.62
N VAL A 87 14.05 -17.04 -16.09
CA VAL A 87 14.00 -16.71 -14.67
C VAL A 87 13.43 -15.30 -14.50
N TRP A 88 12.56 -15.11 -13.52
CA TRP A 88 12.14 -13.77 -13.09
C TRP A 88 13.16 -13.19 -12.12
N ASP A 89 13.82 -12.12 -12.54
CA ASP A 89 14.71 -11.32 -11.71
C ASP A 89 13.90 -10.21 -11.02
N SER A 90 14.18 -9.89 -9.76
CA SER A 90 13.38 -8.96 -8.96
C SER A 90 14.26 -7.88 -8.32
N ALA A 91 13.86 -6.61 -8.43
CA ALA A 91 14.55 -5.47 -7.83
C ALA A 91 13.57 -4.54 -7.11
N VAL A 92 13.90 -4.11 -5.89
CA VAL A 92 13.12 -3.09 -5.17
C VAL A 92 13.58 -1.72 -5.66
N LEU A 93 12.75 -1.03 -6.41
CA LEU A 93 13.02 0.32 -6.93
C LEU A 93 12.79 1.40 -5.88
N PHE A 94 11.90 1.14 -4.93
CA PHE A 94 11.56 2.06 -3.86
C PHE A 94 11.07 1.30 -2.64
N SER A 95 11.46 1.77 -1.46
CA SER A 95 10.88 1.36 -0.19
C SER A 95 10.81 2.55 0.76
N SER A 96 9.69 2.70 1.45
CA SER A 96 9.55 3.66 2.54
C SER A 96 8.74 3.04 3.66
N LYS A 97 9.07 3.44 4.90
CA LYS A 97 8.47 2.92 6.13
C LYS A 97 7.99 4.06 7.03
N PRO A 98 7.00 4.85 6.60
CA PRO A 98 6.58 6.00 7.37
C PRO A 98 5.92 5.57 8.68
N GLN A 99 6.44 6.08 9.78
CA GLN A 99 5.91 5.90 11.11
C GLN A 99 4.60 6.68 11.27
N LEU A 100 3.55 6.00 11.74
CA LEU A 100 2.23 6.58 12.01
C LEU A 100 2.02 6.85 13.50
N SER A 101 2.64 6.02 14.35
CA SER A 101 2.69 6.20 15.80
C SER A 101 4.03 5.70 16.33
N GLY A 102 4.55 6.37 17.35
CA GLY A 102 5.60 5.80 18.21
C GLY A 102 5.04 4.80 19.20
N PRO A 103 5.75 4.58 20.32
CA PRO A 103 5.33 3.63 21.33
C PRO A 103 3.90 3.91 21.81
N ALA A 104 3.06 2.88 21.84
CA ALA A 104 1.67 3.00 22.23
C ALA A 104 1.18 1.75 22.95
N HIS A 105 0.30 1.96 23.93
CA HIS A 105 -0.42 0.88 24.60
C HIS A 105 -1.71 0.58 23.81
N LEU A 106 -1.85 -0.66 23.36
CA LEU A 106 -3.02 -1.13 22.62
C LEU A 106 -3.92 -1.93 23.57
N SER A 107 -5.02 -1.33 24.00
CA SER A 107 -6.00 -1.99 24.86
C SER A 107 -6.87 -2.96 24.05
N GLN A 108 -7.10 -4.14 24.61
CA GLN A 108 -7.91 -5.18 24.00
C GLN A 108 -9.32 -4.69 23.64
N GLY A 109 -9.77 -4.97 22.42
CA GLY A 109 -11.11 -4.63 21.92
C GLY A 109 -11.31 -3.17 21.51
N VAL A 110 -10.33 -2.29 21.71
CA VAL A 110 -10.42 -0.88 21.32
C VAL A 110 -9.92 -0.70 19.89
N ALA A 111 -10.81 -0.32 18.98
CA ALA A 111 -10.45 -0.01 17.60
C ALA A 111 -9.72 1.33 17.50
N LEU A 112 -8.61 1.36 16.76
CA LEU A 112 -7.75 2.52 16.56
C LEU A 112 -7.54 2.77 15.06
N SER A 113 -7.51 4.04 14.66
CA SER A 113 -7.35 4.47 13.28
C SER A 113 -6.18 5.45 13.16
N PHE A 114 -5.19 5.10 12.35
CA PHE A 114 -3.99 5.92 12.12
C PHE A 114 -3.97 6.41 10.66
N PRO A 115 -4.32 7.69 10.40
CA PRO A 115 -4.28 8.23 9.05
C PRO A 115 -2.84 8.34 8.54
N PHE A 116 -2.66 8.20 7.23
CA PHE A 116 -1.37 8.40 6.58
C PHE A 116 -1.49 9.19 5.28
N SER A 117 -0.40 9.85 4.92
CA SER A 117 -0.19 10.50 3.62
C SER A 117 1.27 10.28 3.22
N VAL A 118 1.50 9.50 2.17
CA VAL A 118 2.84 9.09 1.73
C VAL A 118 3.06 9.53 0.29
N PRO A 119 4.10 10.32 -0.02
CA PRO A 119 4.32 10.78 -1.39
C PRO A 119 4.74 9.61 -2.29
N ILE A 120 4.15 9.53 -3.49
CA ILE A 120 4.61 8.65 -4.56
C ILE A 120 5.67 9.41 -5.36
N PRO A 121 6.96 9.01 -5.32
CA PRO A 121 8.02 9.77 -5.98
C PRO A 121 7.80 9.91 -7.49
N PRO A 122 8.01 11.12 -8.06
CA PRO A 122 7.66 11.41 -9.45
C PRO A 122 8.56 10.73 -10.49
N HIS A 123 9.71 10.21 -10.08
CA HIS A 123 10.69 9.56 -10.96
C HIS A 123 10.53 8.03 -11.04
N LEU A 124 9.59 7.46 -10.27
CA LEU A 124 9.37 6.02 -10.24
C LEU A 124 8.36 5.59 -11.31
N PRO A 125 8.45 4.34 -11.79
CA PRO A 125 7.53 3.84 -12.79
C PRO A 125 6.11 3.64 -12.23
N PRO A 126 5.07 3.85 -13.05
CA PRO A 126 3.72 3.43 -12.73
C PRO A 126 3.62 1.90 -12.68
N SER A 127 2.50 1.40 -12.17
CA SER A 127 2.18 -0.02 -12.20
C SER A 127 2.11 -0.54 -13.63
N MET A 128 2.73 -1.69 -13.87
CA MET A 128 2.86 -2.28 -15.20
C MET A 128 2.78 -3.79 -15.11
N LYS A 129 2.06 -4.42 -16.03
CA LYS A 129 2.02 -5.88 -16.20
C LYS A 129 2.14 -6.20 -17.70
N SER A 130 3.35 -6.52 -18.17
CA SER A 130 3.65 -7.05 -19.50
C SER A 130 4.07 -8.53 -19.42
N LEU A 131 4.37 -9.13 -20.58
CA LEU A 131 4.82 -10.52 -20.67
C LEU A 131 6.19 -10.76 -20.00
N ASP A 132 7.06 -9.76 -20.04
CA ASP A 132 8.46 -9.83 -19.65
C ASP A 132 8.82 -8.86 -18.51
N ARG A 133 7.91 -7.97 -18.11
CA ARG A 133 8.16 -6.97 -17.08
C ARG A 133 6.92 -6.74 -16.22
N ARG A 134 7.13 -6.59 -14.92
CA ARG A 134 6.09 -6.22 -13.95
C ARG A 134 6.62 -5.15 -13.03
N VAL A 135 5.85 -4.10 -12.82
CA VAL A 135 6.10 -3.08 -11.80
C VAL A 135 4.93 -3.14 -10.84
N GLU A 136 5.22 -3.57 -9.61
CA GLU A 136 4.23 -3.83 -8.57
C GLU A 136 4.44 -2.87 -7.41
N TRP A 137 3.41 -2.10 -7.11
CA TRP A 137 3.36 -1.24 -5.93
C TRP A 137 2.60 -1.96 -4.82
N SER A 138 3.13 -1.93 -3.61
CA SER A 138 2.58 -2.63 -2.46
C SER A 138 2.56 -1.76 -1.21
N LEU A 139 1.55 -1.96 -0.37
CA LEU A 139 1.41 -1.30 0.93
C LEU A 139 0.93 -2.30 1.98
N LYS A 140 1.44 -2.20 3.20
CA LYS A 140 0.88 -2.87 4.38
C LYS A 140 1.02 -1.99 5.61
N GLY A 141 0.10 -2.16 6.56
CA GLY A 141 0.22 -1.64 7.92
C GLY A 141 0.98 -2.64 8.80
N VAL A 142 1.77 -2.14 9.74
CA VAL A 142 2.60 -2.95 10.64
C VAL A 142 2.50 -2.42 12.07
N VAL A 143 2.36 -3.33 13.02
CA VAL A 143 2.50 -3.11 14.45
C VAL A 143 3.75 -3.85 14.92
N ALA A 144 4.76 -3.11 15.34
CA ALA A 144 6.03 -3.66 15.82
C ALA A 144 6.02 -3.76 17.34
N VAL A 145 6.43 -4.91 17.87
CA VAL A 145 6.48 -5.19 19.31
C VAL A 145 7.81 -5.81 19.66
N LYS A 146 8.51 -5.22 20.62
CA LYS A 146 9.83 -5.67 21.03
C LYS A 146 9.85 -7.15 21.41
N GLY A 147 10.80 -7.88 20.83
CA GLY A 147 11.02 -9.29 21.15
C GLY A 147 9.96 -10.24 20.60
N ARG A 148 9.10 -9.77 19.68
CA ARG A 148 8.13 -10.57 18.93
C ARG A 148 8.25 -10.26 17.44
N PRO A 149 7.82 -11.17 16.55
CA PRO A 149 7.63 -10.82 15.14
C PRO A 149 6.55 -9.73 14.99
N ASP A 150 6.68 -8.91 13.95
CA ASP A 150 5.69 -7.87 13.63
C ASP A 150 4.32 -8.47 13.27
N ALA A 151 3.24 -7.85 13.75
CA ALA A 151 1.92 -8.07 13.19
C ALA A 151 1.72 -7.16 11.98
N ALA A 152 1.28 -7.72 10.86
CA ALA A 152 1.12 -6.98 9.62
C ALA A 152 -0.25 -7.24 8.99
N SER A 153 -0.78 -6.24 8.30
CA SER A 153 -1.96 -6.43 7.47
C SER A 153 -1.67 -7.35 6.28
N LYS A 154 -2.72 -7.79 5.59
CA LYS A 154 -2.57 -8.25 4.20
C LYS A 154 -1.88 -7.17 3.38
N THR A 155 -1.05 -7.59 2.43
CA THR A 155 -0.43 -6.68 1.47
C THR A 155 -1.49 -6.21 0.49
N VAL A 156 -1.64 -4.90 0.36
CA VAL A 156 -2.51 -4.24 -0.61
C VAL A 156 -1.67 -3.97 -1.86
N GLU A 157 -2.09 -4.51 -3.00
CA GLU A 157 -1.53 -4.12 -4.30
C GLU A 157 -2.11 -2.77 -4.70
N LEU A 158 -1.24 -1.79 -4.95
CA LEU A 158 -1.65 -0.45 -5.36
C LEU A 158 -1.68 -0.37 -6.89
N VAL A 159 -2.66 0.35 -7.42
CA VAL A 159 -2.69 0.73 -8.83
C VAL A 159 -2.16 2.14 -8.95
N VAL A 160 -0.92 2.25 -9.43
CA VAL A 160 -0.26 3.53 -9.69
C VAL A 160 -0.25 3.79 -11.20
N VAL A 161 -0.76 4.93 -11.65
CA VAL A 161 -0.91 5.28 -13.07
C VAL A 161 -0.01 6.46 -13.46
N PRO A 162 0.36 6.59 -14.76
CA PRO A 162 0.96 7.81 -15.28
C PRO A 162 0.12 9.04 -14.92
N ARG A 163 0.79 10.16 -14.67
CA ARG A 163 0.13 11.42 -14.28
C ARG A 163 -0.84 11.90 -15.36
N GLU A 164 -0.53 11.65 -16.62
CA GLU A 164 -1.30 12.06 -17.79
C GLU A 164 -2.68 11.37 -17.83
N LEU A 165 -2.76 10.12 -17.37
CA LEU A 165 -4.02 9.36 -17.35
C LEU A 165 -4.98 9.85 -16.25
N ALA A 166 -4.44 10.35 -15.14
CA ALA A 166 -5.23 10.93 -14.06
C ALA A 166 -5.64 12.39 -14.33
N GLN A 167 -4.91 13.07 -15.21
CA GLN A 167 -5.14 14.46 -15.62
C GLN A 167 -5.86 14.59 -16.96
N GLN A 168 -6.77 13.66 -17.30
CA GLN A 168 -7.72 13.98 -18.37
C GLN A 168 -8.36 15.33 -18.02
N PRO A 169 -8.19 16.38 -18.85
CA PRO A 169 -8.82 17.66 -18.58
C PRO A 169 -10.31 17.37 -18.41
N GLN A 170 -10.85 17.67 -17.22
CA GLN A 170 -12.29 17.78 -17.11
C GLN A 170 -12.70 18.74 -18.24
N PRO A 171 -13.57 18.34 -19.18
CA PRO A 171 -13.97 19.24 -20.24
C PRO A 171 -14.58 20.43 -19.52
N SER A 172 -13.86 21.55 -19.54
CA SER A 172 -14.27 22.73 -18.82
C SER A 172 -15.56 23.19 -19.47
N THR A 173 -16.69 22.94 -18.82
CA THR A 173 -18.01 23.26 -19.34
C THR A 173 -18.37 24.69 -18.98
N VAL A 174 -18.96 25.42 -19.91
CA VAL A 174 -19.58 26.73 -19.68
C VAL A 174 -21.09 26.64 -19.85
N THR A 175 -21.81 27.50 -19.14
CA THR A 175 -23.26 27.64 -19.28
C THR A 175 -23.56 28.80 -20.22
N CYS A 176 -24.39 28.58 -21.24
CA CYS A 176 -24.82 29.65 -22.13
C CYS A 176 -25.73 30.65 -21.40
N LYS A 177 -25.36 31.94 -21.38
CA LYS A 177 -26.17 33.01 -20.76
C LYS A 177 -27.54 33.22 -21.43
N TYR A 178 -27.72 32.75 -22.67
CA TYR A 178 -28.94 32.97 -23.45
C TYR A 178 -29.94 31.82 -23.34
N CYS A 179 -29.49 30.56 -23.36
CA CYS A 179 -30.38 29.39 -23.36
C CYS A 179 -30.10 28.38 -22.24
N GLY A 180 -29.10 28.62 -21.39
CA GLY A 180 -28.78 27.75 -20.26
C GLY A 180 -28.08 26.44 -20.62
N THR A 181 -27.81 26.16 -21.90
CA THR A 181 -27.12 24.92 -22.29
C THR A 181 -25.68 24.89 -21.77
N PHE A 182 -25.29 23.75 -21.21
CA PHE A 182 -23.90 23.44 -20.86
C PHE A 182 -23.16 22.93 -22.10
N TYR A 183 -21.98 23.48 -22.38
CA TYR A 183 -21.16 23.08 -23.53
C TYR A 183 -19.65 23.27 -23.25
N SER A 184 -18.79 22.67 -24.08
CA SER A 184 -17.33 22.76 -23.94
C SER A 184 -16.83 24.20 -24.12
N GLN A 185 -15.91 24.65 -23.26
CA GLN A 185 -15.20 25.93 -23.40
C GLN A 185 -14.39 26.06 -24.70
N SER A 186 -14.11 24.95 -25.40
CA SER A 186 -13.44 24.97 -26.70
C SER A 186 -14.31 25.51 -27.84
N LEU A 187 -15.61 25.72 -27.63
CA LEU A 187 -16.51 26.29 -28.62
C LEU A 187 -16.69 27.80 -28.40
N ASP A 188 -16.51 28.59 -29.46
CA ASP A 188 -16.73 30.04 -29.42
C ASP A 188 -18.21 30.42 -29.55
N ARG A 189 -19.08 29.44 -29.83
CA ARG A 189 -20.53 29.61 -29.95
C ARG A 189 -21.27 28.49 -29.26
N CYS A 190 -22.42 28.82 -28.67
CA CYS A 190 -23.30 27.84 -28.08
C CYS A 190 -23.83 26.88 -29.16
N PRO A 191 -23.67 25.54 -29.00
CA PRO A 191 -24.14 24.57 -29.99
C PRO A 191 -25.67 24.48 -30.06
N ASN A 192 -26.39 24.98 -29.05
CA ASN A 192 -27.85 24.94 -29.01
C ASN A 192 -28.50 26.19 -29.64
N CYS A 193 -28.01 27.40 -29.34
CA CYS A 193 -28.63 28.65 -29.81
C CYS A 193 -27.75 29.53 -30.71
N GLY A 194 -26.49 29.14 -30.98
CA GLY A 194 -25.57 29.88 -31.85
C GLY A 194 -25.00 31.18 -31.27
N ALA A 195 -25.40 31.56 -30.04
CA ALA A 195 -24.92 32.77 -29.38
C ALA A 195 -23.39 32.71 -29.13
N PRO A 196 -22.66 33.82 -29.36
CA PRO A 196 -21.23 33.86 -29.12
C PRO A 196 -20.90 33.78 -27.63
N ARG A 197 -19.77 33.16 -27.30
CA ARG A 197 -19.24 33.11 -25.94
C ARG A 197 -18.77 34.52 -25.55
N THR A 198 -19.51 35.16 -24.65
CA THR A 198 -19.07 36.41 -24.00
C THR A 198 -18.06 36.08 -22.92
N ALA A 199 -16.95 36.82 -22.89
CA ALA A 199 -15.89 36.71 -21.89
C ALA A 199 -16.42 36.86 -20.45
#